data_AF-A0A956PEN8-F1
#
_entry.id   AF-A0A956PEN8-F1
#
_cell.length_a   1.000
_cell.length_b   1.000
_cell.length_c   1.000
_cell.angle_alpha   90.00
_cell.angle_beta   90.00
_cell.angle_gamma   90.00
#
_symmetry.space_group_name_H-M   'P 1'
#
loop_
_entity.id
_entity.type
_entity.pdbx_description
1 polymer ?
#
loop_
_entity_poly.entity_id
_entity_poly.type
_entity_poly.pdbx_seq_one_letter_code
_entity_poly.pdbx_strand_id
1 'polypeptide(L)'
;MSNPLVDMQKPDVIFCIGTNMTECHPVAATGIKKALARGAKLITADPRRIRLAEIADLYLPLRVGSDAALLLGMAHVIARDGLINQEFVTQRTAGLEEFLDHVRQFTPEWAESICEVPAADIEQAARWYAGAERGAIYYTLGITEHICGVDNVQSLCNLALLTGHIGREGTGINPMRGQNNIQGAGDSGALPNNYVGFQSVVDPASQAKFEKAYGRPLDLEKGPTKVKALNECGKSIRAMLIDGENTLVSDPDRAHGEHALKSLDHLVVIDIFLTETAALADVVLPATAWAETDGNFTNSERRIQRVRQAVTPPGEAKPDWWIISAIANRMGIPGFE
;
A
#
# COMPACT_ATOMS: atom_id res chain seq x y z
N MET A 1 5.67 5.10 -1.25
CA MET A 1 6.87 5.01 -2.11
C MET A 1 8.07 5.66 -1.46
N SER A 2 9.30 5.20 -1.74
CA SER A 2 10.52 5.79 -1.19
C SER A 2 10.91 7.10 -1.87
N ASN A 3 10.59 7.26 -3.16
CA ASN A 3 11.00 8.38 -4.00
C ASN A 3 9.80 9.20 -4.50
N PRO A 4 9.96 10.48 -4.88
CA PRO A 4 8.87 11.27 -5.44
C PRO A 4 8.49 10.83 -6.87
N LEU A 5 7.27 11.15 -7.31
CA LEU A 5 6.77 10.83 -8.66
C LEU A 5 7.63 11.44 -9.77
N VAL A 6 8.23 12.61 -9.52
CA VAL A 6 9.14 13.27 -10.49
C VAL A 6 10.39 12.43 -10.77
N ASP A 7 10.79 11.55 -9.85
CA ASP A 7 11.93 10.66 -10.03
C ASP A 7 11.61 9.48 -10.93
N MET A 8 10.33 9.17 -11.20
CA MET A 8 9.94 8.03 -12.04
C MET A 8 10.45 8.10 -13.47
N GLN A 9 10.83 9.30 -13.92
CA GLN A 9 11.44 9.46 -15.21
C GLN A 9 12.92 9.14 -15.21
N LYS A 10 13.63 9.08 -14.08
CA LYS A 10 15.11 9.01 -13.98
C LYS A 10 15.77 7.62 -14.04
N PRO A 11 15.12 6.49 -13.70
CA PRO A 11 15.78 5.19 -13.70
C PRO A 11 16.34 4.82 -15.08
N ASP A 12 17.43 4.07 -15.11
CA ASP A 12 17.96 3.38 -16.30
C ASP A 12 17.45 1.93 -16.40
N VAL A 13 17.02 1.34 -15.28
CA VAL A 13 16.25 0.08 -15.24
C VAL A 13 15.04 0.21 -14.34
N ILE A 14 13.88 -0.14 -14.88
CA ILE A 14 12.59 -0.10 -14.22
C ILE A 14 12.08 -1.53 -14.07
N PHE A 15 11.81 -1.95 -12.84
CA PHE A 15 11.16 -3.23 -12.55
C PHE A 15 9.73 -3.00 -12.07
N CYS A 16 8.78 -3.26 -12.96
CA CYS A 16 7.36 -3.25 -12.67
C CYS A 16 6.90 -4.67 -12.34
N ILE A 17 6.40 -4.91 -11.13
CA ILE A 17 5.90 -6.23 -10.71
C ILE A 17 4.55 -6.10 -10.03
N GLY A 18 3.58 -6.91 -10.46
CA GLY A 18 2.23 -6.90 -9.87
C GLY A 18 1.55 -5.51 -9.97
N THR A 19 1.77 -4.80 -11.09
CA THR A 19 1.29 -3.44 -11.32
C THR A 19 0.79 -3.23 -12.75
N ASN A 20 -0.45 -2.74 -12.89
CA ASN A 20 -0.99 -2.23 -14.17
C ASN A 20 -1.12 -0.69 -14.13
N MET A 21 -0.03 -0.01 -13.78
CA MET A 21 -0.04 1.45 -13.61
C MET A 21 -0.41 2.24 -14.88
N THR A 22 -0.35 1.64 -16.06
CA THR A 22 -0.86 2.26 -17.30
C THR A 22 -2.37 2.52 -17.27
N GLU A 23 -3.13 1.72 -16.51
CA GLU A 23 -4.57 1.90 -16.30
C GLU A 23 -4.86 2.51 -14.93
N CYS A 24 -4.20 2.02 -13.88
CA CYS A 24 -4.50 2.43 -12.51
C CYS A 24 -3.88 3.79 -12.12
N HIS A 25 -2.76 4.17 -12.75
CA HIS A 25 -2.02 5.40 -12.43
C HIS A 25 -1.48 6.09 -13.70
N PRO A 26 -2.34 6.42 -14.68
CA PRO A 26 -1.91 6.82 -16.03
C PRO A 26 -1.00 8.06 -16.03
N VAL A 27 -1.22 9.00 -15.11
CA VAL A 27 -0.35 10.18 -14.94
C VAL A 27 1.03 9.76 -14.45
N ALA A 28 1.13 8.87 -13.46
CA ALA A 28 2.41 8.36 -12.96
C ALA A 28 3.13 7.53 -14.04
N ALA A 29 2.40 6.72 -14.81
CA ALA A 29 2.95 5.95 -15.93
C ALA A 29 3.61 6.83 -17.01
N THR A 30 3.28 8.13 -17.09
CA THR A 30 3.98 9.08 -17.96
C THR A 30 5.46 9.24 -17.57
N GLY A 31 5.79 9.14 -16.28
CA GLY A 31 7.18 9.14 -15.80
C GLY A 31 7.98 7.99 -16.39
N ILE A 32 7.44 6.77 -16.30
CA ILE A 32 8.07 5.57 -16.89
C ILE A 32 8.23 5.73 -18.39
N LYS A 33 7.18 6.14 -19.12
CA LYS A 33 7.27 6.36 -20.58
C LYS A 33 8.38 7.36 -20.95
N LYS A 34 8.61 8.41 -20.15
CA LYS A 34 9.72 9.36 -20.33
C LYS A 34 11.10 8.74 -20.06
N ALA A 35 11.20 7.81 -19.10
CA ALA A 35 12.43 7.05 -18.86
C ALA A 35 12.73 6.13 -20.06
N LEU A 36 11.73 5.39 -20.55
CA LEU A 36 11.88 4.51 -21.72
C LEU A 36 12.27 5.28 -22.99
N ALA A 37 11.67 6.45 -23.23
CA ALA A 37 12.03 7.32 -24.35
C ALA A 37 13.50 7.81 -24.31
N ARG A 38 14.16 7.71 -23.14
CA ARG A 38 15.58 8.04 -22.94
C ARG A 38 16.50 6.81 -22.95
N GLY A 39 15.94 5.62 -23.20
CA GLY A 39 16.70 4.37 -23.29
C GLY A 39 16.74 3.54 -22.01
N ALA A 40 15.92 3.86 -21.00
CA ALA A 40 15.77 2.99 -19.84
C ALA A 40 15.17 1.64 -20.23
N LYS A 41 15.61 0.56 -19.58
CA LYS A 41 15.04 -0.78 -19.76
C LYS A 41 13.84 -1.00 -18.85
N LEU A 42 12.81 -1.68 -19.35
CA LEU A 42 11.65 -2.10 -18.59
C LEU A 42 11.60 -3.62 -18.44
N ILE A 43 11.58 -4.07 -17.19
CA ILE A 43 11.23 -5.43 -16.79
C ILE A 43 9.79 -5.39 -16.26
N THR A 44 8.90 -6.20 -16.82
CA THR A 44 7.51 -6.33 -16.34
C THR A 44 7.24 -7.77 -15.90
N ALA A 45 6.89 -7.97 -14.63
CA ALA A 45 6.41 -9.23 -14.09
C ALA A 45 4.91 -9.13 -13.77
N ASP A 46 4.07 -9.75 -14.60
CA ASP A 46 2.62 -9.87 -14.40
C ASP A 46 2.15 -11.14 -15.13
N PRO A 47 1.30 -11.98 -14.51
CA PRO A 47 0.74 -13.17 -15.15
C PRO A 47 -0.05 -12.84 -16.44
N ARG A 48 -0.52 -11.60 -16.58
CA ARG A 48 -1.27 -11.12 -17.72
C ARG A 48 -0.38 -10.27 -18.61
N ARG A 49 -0.65 -10.34 -19.92
CA ARG A 49 0.02 -9.49 -20.91
C ARG A 49 -0.64 -8.10 -20.97
N ILE A 50 -0.41 -7.29 -19.94
CA ILE A 50 -0.90 -5.90 -19.83
C ILE A 50 -0.11 -4.94 -20.73
N ARG A 51 -0.58 -3.68 -20.86
CA ARG A 51 0.08 -2.66 -21.69
C ARG A 51 1.54 -2.40 -21.32
N LEU A 52 1.93 -2.55 -20.04
CA LEU A 52 3.33 -2.49 -19.63
C LEU A 52 4.16 -3.65 -20.22
N ALA A 53 3.62 -4.87 -20.23
CA ALA A 53 4.29 -6.04 -20.81
C ALA A 53 4.50 -5.89 -22.32
N GLU A 54 3.59 -5.23 -23.03
CA GLU A 54 3.73 -4.96 -24.48
C GLU A 54 4.88 -4.01 -24.83
N ILE A 55 5.27 -3.14 -23.89
CA ILE A 55 6.35 -2.15 -24.07
C ILE A 55 7.60 -2.50 -23.26
N ALA A 56 7.62 -3.68 -22.63
CA ALA A 56 8.73 -4.15 -21.81
C ALA A 56 9.86 -4.71 -22.70
N ASP A 57 11.11 -4.45 -22.30
CA ASP A 57 12.28 -5.13 -22.86
C ASP A 57 12.32 -6.60 -22.41
N LEU A 58 11.81 -6.89 -21.21
CA LEU A 58 11.69 -8.23 -20.66
C LEU A 58 10.35 -8.40 -19.96
N TYR A 59 9.55 -9.34 -20.45
CA TYR A 59 8.27 -9.71 -19.86
C TYR A 59 8.39 -11.06 -19.16
N LEU A 60 8.01 -11.12 -17.89
CA LEU A 60 8.07 -12.29 -17.04
C LEU A 60 6.62 -12.74 -16.70
N PRO A 61 6.04 -13.69 -17.47
CA PRO A 61 4.67 -14.18 -17.28
C PRO A 61 4.59 -15.20 -16.12
N LEU A 62 4.95 -14.76 -14.91
CA LEU A 62 4.99 -15.63 -13.74
C LEU A 62 3.64 -16.25 -13.39
N ARG A 63 3.66 -17.45 -12.81
CA ARG A 63 2.48 -18.08 -12.21
C ARG A 63 1.91 -17.21 -11.08
N VAL A 64 0.58 -17.13 -10.97
CA VAL A 64 -0.06 -16.34 -9.91
C VAL A 64 0.36 -16.85 -8.53
N GLY A 65 0.86 -15.95 -7.68
CA GLY A 65 1.27 -16.27 -6.30
C GLY A 65 2.66 -16.91 -6.17
N SER A 66 3.48 -16.91 -7.23
CA SER A 66 4.87 -17.38 -7.19
C SER A 66 5.92 -16.26 -7.12
N ASP A 67 5.51 -15.04 -6.75
CA ASP A 67 6.36 -13.84 -6.74
C ASP A 67 7.62 -14.02 -5.91
N ALA A 68 7.50 -14.57 -4.69
CA ALA A 68 8.65 -14.86 -3.84
C ALA A 68 9.68 -15.77 -4.52
N ALA A 69 9.26 -16.77 -5.30
CA ALA A 69 10.19 -17.66 -6.01
C ALA A 69 11.00 -16.91 -7.07
N LEU A 70 10.34 -16.06 -7.87
CA LEU A 70 11.00 -15.18 -8.83
C LEU A 70 12.02 -14.26 -8.14
N LEU A 71 11.60 -13.59 -7.05
CA LEU A 71 12.44 -12.61 -6.35
C LEU A 71 13.63 -13.25 -5.64
N LEU A 72 13.46 -14.43 -5.05
CA LEU A 72 14.54 -15.21 -4.45
C LEU A 72 15.52 -15.74 -5.52
N GLY A 73 15.00 -16.19 -6.67
CA GLY A 73 15.82 -16.55 -7.83
C GLY A 73 16.67 -15.39 -8.34
N MET A 74 16.09 -14.19 -8.41
CA MET A 74 16.85 -12.97 -8.73
C MET A 74 17.92 -12.66 -7.67
N ALA A 75 17.58 -12.73 -6.39
CA ALA A 75 18.51 -12.47 -5.29
C ALA A 75 19.70 -13.46 -5.31
N HIS A 76 19.43 -14.74 -5.60
CA HIS A 76 20.46 -15.76 -5.80
C HIS A 76 21.43 -15.36 -6.92
N VAL A 77 20.92 -14.96 -8.09
CA VAL A 77 21.78 -14.56 -9.22
C VAL A 77 22.63 -13.35 -8.87
N ILE A 78 22.06 -12.34 -8.20
CA ILE A 78 22.81 -11.16 -7.76
C ILE A 78 23.97 -11.56 -6.83
N ALA A 79 23.73 -12.46 -5.88
CA ALA A 79 24.74 -12.96 -4.98
C ALA A 79 25.81 -13.81 -5.69
N ARG A 80 25.37 -14.79 -6.50
CA ARG A 80 26.22 -15.72 -7.24
C ARG A 80 27.15 -14.99 -8.22
N ASP A 81 26.64 -13.99 -8.91
CA ASP A 81 27.38 -13.24 -9.94
C ASP A 81 28.18 -12.06 -9.35
N GLY A 82 28.21 -11.89 -8.02
CA GLY A 82 28.99 -10.86 -7.35
C GLY A 82 28.48 -9.42 -7.58
N LEU A 83 27.19 -9.26 -7.86
CA LEU A 83 26.54 -7.99 -8.21
C LEU A 83 26.00 -7.20 -7.00
N ILE A 84 26.37 -7.61 -5.79
CA ILE A 84 25.98 -6.95 -4.55
C ILE A 84 26.74 -5.63 -4.41
N ASN A 85 26.04 -4.56 -4.03
CA ASN A 85 26.64 -3.31 -3.63
C ASN A 85 27.26 -3.43 -2.23
N GLN A 86 28.50 -3.91 -2.18
CA GLN A 86 29.20 -4.22 -0.92
C GLN A 86 29.33 -3.02 0.02
N GLU A 87 29.60 -1.84 -0.54
CA GLU A 87 29.72 -0.61 0.26
C GLU A 87 28.39 -0.26 0.92
N PHE A 88 27.30 -0.23 0.14
CA PHE A 88 25.97 0.10 0.65
C PHE A 88 25.53 -0.90 1.72
N VAL A 89 25.64 -2.19 1.43
CA VAL A 89 25.19 -3.26 2.32
C VAL A 89 25.94 -3.21 3.65
N THR A 90 27.27 -3.02 3.62
CA THR A 90 28.09 -2.90 4.84
C THR A 90 27.71 -1.69 5.69
N GLN A 91 27.40 -0.55 5.06
CA GLN A 91 27.16 0.69 5.78
C GLN A 91 25.70 0.89 6.24
N ARG A 92 24.73 0.30 5.54
CA ARG A 92 23.31 0.68 5.65
C ARG A 92 22.37 -0.48 5.93
N THR A 93 22.87 -1.72 6.02
CA THR A 93 22.04 -2.91 6.22
C THR A 93 22.58 -3.80 7.33
N ALA A 94 21.82 -4.82 7.71
CA ALA A 94 22.21 -5.86 8.65
C ALA A 94 21.70 -7.21 8.15
N GLY A 95 22.30 -8.31 8.61
CA GLY A 95 21.84 -9.67 8.29
C GLY A 95 22.24 -10.20 6.91
N LEU A 96 23.26 -9.61 6.25
CA LEU A 96 23.68 -10.05 4.91
C LEU A 96 24.09 -11.52 4.89
N GLU A 97 24.94 -11.97 5.81
CA GLU A 97 25.48 -13.34 5.80
C GLU A 97 24.37 -14.39 5.89
N GLU A 98 23.45 -14.24 6.85
CA GLU A 98 22.29 -15.11 7.02
C GLU A 98 21.38 -15.09 5.77
N PHE A 99 21.19 -13.92 5.17
CA PHE A 99 20.43 -13.80 3.93
C PHE A 99 21.12 -14.51 2.74
N LEU A 100 22.44 -14.37 2.59
CA LEU A 100 23.19 -15.06 1.53
C LEU A 100 23.15 -16.57 1.69
N ASP A 101 23.30 -17.07 2.91
CA ASP A 101 23.17 -18.49 3.21
C ASP A 101 21.76 -18.99 2.86
N HIS A 102 20.73 -18.22 3.18
CA HIS A 102 19.34 -18.53 2.81
C HIS A 102 19.14 -18.58 1.29
N VAL A 103 19.62 -17.58 0.53
CA VAL A 103 19.36 -17.50 -0.92
C VAL A 103 20.18 -18.44 -1.79
N ARG A 104 21.26 -19.03 -1.26
CA ARG A 104 22.10 -19.99 -2.01
C ARG A 104 21.31 -21.16 -2.61
N GLN A 105 20.22 -21.58 -1.97
CA GLN A 105 19.41 -22.72 -2.44
C GLN A 105 18.41 -22.36 -3.54
N PHE A 106 18.09 -21.08 -3.75
CA PHE A 106 17.05 -20.63 -4.67
C PHE A 106 17.62 -20.32 -6.05
N THR A 107 18.13 -21.33 -6.75
CA THR A 107 18.70 -21.13 -8.09
C THR A 107 17.63 -20.67 -9.10
N PRO A 108 18.02 -20.10 -10.25
CA PRO A 108 17.09 -19.79 -11.34
C PRO A 108 16.25 -20.99 -11.78
N GLU A 109 16.83 -22.20 -11.82
CA GLU A 109 16.12 -23.43 -12.19
C GLU A 109 15.10 -23.85 -11.13
N TRP A 110 15.42 -23.64 -9.85
CA TRP A 110 14.45 -23.81 -8.76
C TRP A 110 13.29 -22.83 -8.92
N ALA A 111 13.59 -21.55 -9.17
CA ALA A 111 12.58 -20.52 -9.35
C ALA A 111 11.70 -20.81 -10.58
N GLU A 112 12.28 -21.21 -11.71
CA GLU A 112 11.57 -21.62 -12.93
C GLU A 112 10.55 -22.73 -12.65
N SER A 113 10.92 -23.73 -11.85
CA SER A 113 10.01 -24.83 -11.50
C SER A 113 8.74 -24.41 -10.72
N ILE A 114 8.75 -23.22 -10.10
CA ILE A 114 7.65 -22.71 -9.28
C ILE A 114 6.90 -21.58 -9.97
N CYS A 115 7.65 -20.62 -10.53
CA CYS A 115 7.10 -19.42 -11.14
C CYS A 115 6.88 -19.52 -12.64
N GLU A 116 7.36 -20.60 -13.27
CA GLU A 116 7.19 -20.88 -14.71
C GLU A 116 7.81 -19.82 -15.63
N VAL A 117 8.68 -18.96 -15.08
CA VAL A 117 9.53 -18.03 -15.84
C VAL A 117 10.84 -18.75 -16.18
N PRO A 118 11.29 -18.77 -17.45
CA PRO A 118 12.54 -19.42 -17.83
C PRO A 118 13.72 -18.93 -16.98
N ALA A 119 14.58 -19.84 -16.52
CA ALA A 119 15.76 -19.51 -15.71
C ALA A 119 16.61 -18.40 -16.35
N ALA A 120 16.79 -18.44 -17.67
CA ALA A 120 17.54 -17.43 -18.42
C ALA A 120 16.95 -16.02 -18.29
N ASP A 121 15.61 -15.89 -18.26
CA ASP A 121 14.92 -14.61 -18.10
C ASP A 121 15.03 -14.10 -16.66
N ILE A 122 15.00 -14.99 -15.67
CA ILE A 122 15.25 -14.66 -14.25
C ILE A 122 16.68 -14.12 -14.09
N GLU A 123 17.66 -14.80 -14.68
CA GLU A 123 19.05 -14.33 -14.68
C GLU A 123 19.18 -12.96 -15.36
N GLN A 124 18.51 -12.79 -16.51
CA GLN A 124 18.56 -11.55 -17.26
C GLN A 124 17.97 -10.39 -16.47
N ALA A 125 16.82 -10.60 -15.82
CA ALA A 125 16.16 -9.62 -14.97
C ALA A 125 17.06 -9.22 -13.78
N ALA A 126 17.67 -10.20 -13.12
CA ALA A 126 18.57 -9.98 -11.99
C ALA A 126 19.80 -9.15 -12.40
N ARG A 127 20.46 -9.53 -13.50
CA ARG A 127 21.64 -8.83 -14.03
C ARG A 127 21.31 -7.41 -14.50
N TRP A 128 20.19 -7.21 -15.19
CA TRP A 128 19.75 -5.88 -15.59
C TRP A 128 19.43 -5.02 -14.38
N TYR A 129 18.63 -5.52 -13.44
CA TYR A 129 18.27 -4.76 -12.25
C TYR A 129 19.52 -4.39 -11.45
N ALA A 130 20.37 -5.37 -11.06
CA ALA A 130 21.54 -5.10 -10.23
C ALA A 130 22.65 -4.31 -10.93
N GLY A 131 22.81 -4.46 -12.25
CA GLY A 131 23.79 -3.70 -13.04
C GLY A 131 23.39 -2.24 -13.31
N ALA A 132 22.17 -1.83 -12.95
CA ALA A 132 21.67 -0.48 -13.18
C ALA A 132 22.37 0.56 -12.29
N GLU A 133 22.69 1.73 -12.84
CA GLU A 133 23.15 2.87 -12.03
C GLU A 133 22.01 3.37 -11.12
N ARG A 134 20.78 3.32 -11.64
CA ARG A 134 19.52 3.74 -11.02
C ARG A 134 18.42 2.70 -11.30
N GLY A 135 18.43 1.59 -10.54
CA GLY A 135 17.32 0.63 -10.54
C GLY A 135 16.14 1.11 -9.69
N ALA A 136 14.91 1.00 -10.20
CA ALA A 136 13.70 1.35 -9.45
C ALA A 136 12.63 0.25 -9.55
N ILE A 137 12.03 -0.09 -8.41
CA ILE A 137 10.94 -1.07 -8.32
C ILE A 137 9.60 -0.33 -8.16
N TYR A 138 8.61 -0.71 -8.95
CA TYR A 138 7.21 -0.27 -8.84
C TYR A 138 6.29 -1.48 -8.69
N TYR A 139 5.45 -1.49 -7.65
CA TYR A 139 4.53 -2.61 -7.38
C TYR A 139 3.20 -2.17 -6.79
N THR A 140 2.16 -3.01 -6.90
CA THR A 140 0.84 -2.79 -6.28
C THR A 140 0.24 -4.09 -5.71
N LEU A 141 -1.06 -4.32 -5.91
CA LEU A 141 -1.90 -5.39 -5.42
C LEU A 141 -1.47 -6.78 -5.88
N GLY A 142 -0.84 -6.90 -7.06
CA GLY A 142 -0.28 -8.18 -7.52
C GLY A 142 0.88 -8.70 -6.66
N ILE A 143 1.34 -7.90 -5.68
CA ILE A 143 2.30 -8.30 -4.65
C ILE A 143 1.62 -8.42 -3.28
N THR A 144 0.75 -7.47 -2.94
CA THR A 144 0.21 -7.34 -1.57
C THR A 144 -1.04 -8.16 -1.30
N GLU A 145 -1.87 -8.46 -2.30
CA GLU A 145 -3.14 -9.20 -2.15
C GLU A 145 -2.94 -10.71 -2.28
N HIS A 146 -1.90 -11.20 -1.61
CA HIS A 146 -1.57 -12.62 -1.48
C HIS A 146 -1.44 -12.98 0.00
N ILE A 147 -1.66 -14.25 0.34
CA ILE A 147 -1.45 -14.76 1.70
C ILE A 147 -0.01 -14.55 2.20
N CYS A 148 0.96 -14.46 1.28
CA CYS A 148 2.37 -14.18 1.51
C CYS A 148 2.77 -12.74 1.13
N GLY A 149 1.81 -11.80 1.07
CA GLY A 149 2.07 -10.44 0.60
C GLY A 149 3.15 -9.69 1.40
N VAL A 150 3.29 -9.97 2.70
CA VAL A 150 4.37 -9.44 3.54
C VAL A 150 5.73 -9.93 3.05
N ASP A 151 5.87 -11.24 2.82
CA ASP A 151 7.11 -11.87 2.36
C ASP A 151 7.50 -11.40 0.96
N ASN A 152 6.51 -11.20 0.08
CA ASN A 152 6.74 -10.65 -1.26
C ASN A 152 7.32 -9.23 -1.18
N VAL A 153 6.73 -8.35 -0.36
CA VAL A 153 7.23 -6.98 -0.17
C VAL A 153 8.63 -6.98 0.45
N GLN A 154 8.89 -7.83 1.45
CA GLN A 154 10.22 -7.97 2.03
C GLN A 154 11.25 -8.44 1.01
N SER A 155 10.88 -9.36 0.11
CA SER A 155 11.74 -9.83 -0.98
C SER A 155 12.10 -8.71 -1.95
N LEU A 156 11.15 -7.82 -2.29
CA LEU A 156 11.43 -6.62 -3.09
C LEU A 156 12.37 -5.65 -2.37
N CYS A 157 12.17 -5.44 -1.06
CA CYS A 157 13.08 -4.64 -0.24
C CYS A 157 14.49 -5.22 -0.27
N ASN A 158 14.64 -6.53 -0.12
CA ASN A 158 15.93 -7.20 -0.11
C ASN A 158 16.67 -7.02 -1.44
N LEU A 159 15.99 -7.11 -2.59
CA LEU A 159 16.62 -6.81 -3.88
C LEU A 159 17.15 -5.37 -3.92
N ALA A 160 16.34 -4.38 -3.54
CA ALA A 160 16.76 -2.97 -3.54
C ALA A 160 17.91 -2.69 -2.55
N LEU A 161 17.94 -3.39 -1.41
CA LEU A 161 19.00 -3.27 -0.41
C LEU A 161 20.30 -3.93 -0.88
N LEU A 162 20.25 -5.12 -1.49
CA LEU A 162 21.41 -5.81 -2.07
C LEU A 162 22.12 -4.96 -3.13
N THR A 163 21.36 -4.21 -3.92
CA THR A 163 21.88 -3.40 -5.03
C THR A 163 22.16 -1.94 -4.65
N GLY A 164 21.78 -1.51 -3.43
CA GLY A 164 21.89 -0.12 -3.00
C GLY A 164 20.98 0.84 -3.77
N HIS A 165 19.89 0.32 -4.35
CA HIS A 165 18.88 1.10 -5.08
C HIS A 165 17.85 1.74 -4.13
N ILE A 166 18.33 2.43 -3.10
CA ILE A 166 17.48 3.19 -2.17
C ILE A 166 18.21 4.43 -1.65
N GLY A 167 17.46 5.49 -1.34
CA GLY A 167 18.03 6.74 -0.82
C GLY A 167 18.71 7.64 -1.87
N ARG A 168 18.53 7.33 -3.16
CA ARG A 168 19.05 8.11 -4.29
C ARG A 168 17.93 8.47 -5.24
N GLU A 169 18.09 9.53 -6.02
CA GLU A 169 17.11 9.91 -7.03
C GLU A 169 17.00 8.85 -8.14
N GLY A 170 15.77 8.61 -8.60
CA GLY A 170 15.52 7.63 -9.67
C GLY A 170 15.72 6.17 -9.26
N THR A 171 15.81 5.87 -7.96
CA THR A 171 15.85 4.50 -7.45
C THR A 171 14.61 4.17 -6.61
N GLY A 172 14.70 3.13 -5.79
CA GLY A 172 13.83 2.95 -4.66
C GLY A 172 12.78 1.86 -4.83
N ILE A 173 12.00 1.72 -3.78
CA ILE A 173 10.87 0.81 -3.68
C ILE A 173 9.58 1.62 -3.62
N ASN A 174 8.76 1.49 -4.66
CA ASN A 174 7.68 2.41 -4.93
C ASN A 174 6.33 1.67 -5.01
N PRO A 175 5.67 1.38 -3.87
CA PRO A 175 4.28 0.96 -3.87
C PRO A 175 3.41 2.06 -4.49
N MET A 176 2.69 1.72 -5.56
CA MET A 176 1.71 2.62 -6.17
C MET A 176 0.37 2.43 -5.48
N ARG A 177 0.05 3.38 -4.59
CA ARG A 177 -1.19 3.29 -3.80
C ARG A 177 -2.39 3.65 -4.65
N GLY A 178 -3.50 2.95 -4.45
CA GLY A 178 -4.73 3.10 -5.24
C GLY A 178 -5.49 4.38 -4.94
N GLN A 179 -6.15 4.43 -3.78
CA GLN A 179 -7.02 5.55 -3.41
C GLN A 179 -6.23 6.86 -3.20
N ASN A 180 -6.89 7.98 -3.47
CA ASN A 180 -6.31 9.33 -3.45
C ASN A 180 -5.65 9.73 -2.12
N ASN A 181 -6.16 9.24 -0.99
CA ASN A 181 -5.76 9.64 0.35
C ASN A 181 -5.45 8.47 1.29
N ILE A 182 -5.27 7.25 0.79
CA ILE A 182 -4.93 6.10 1.65
C ILE A 182 -3.61 6.31 2.42
N GLN A 183 -2.67 7.07 1.85
CA GLN A 183 -1.48 7.52 2.57
C GLN A 183 -1.84 8.48 3.70
N GLY A 184 -2.70 9.47 3.44
CA GLY A 184 -3.11 10.45 4.45
C GLY A 184 -3.94 9.84 5.57
N ALA A 185 -4.83 8.88 5.27
CA ALA A 185 -5.56 8.14 6.29
C ALA A 185 -4.62 7.42 7.26
N GLY A 186 -3.61 6.72 6.74
CA GLY A 186 -2.55 6.12 7.55
C GLY A 186 -1.73 7.15 8.33
N ASP A 187 -1.36 8.26 7.70
CA ASP A 187 -0.66 9.38 8.37
C ASP A 187 -1.47 9.95 9.53
N SER A 188 -2.81 10.00 9.39
CA SER A 188 -3.76 10.48 10.40
C SER A 188 -4.11 9.45 11.47
N GLY A 189 -3.50 8.27 11.46
CA GLY A 189 -3.75 7.24 12.48
C GLY A 189 -5.05 6.46 12.28
N ALA A 190 -5.59 6.38 11.05
CA ALA A 190 -6.68 5.46 10.70
C ALA A 190 -6.17 4.00 10.60
N LEU A 191 -5.43 3.58 11.62
CA LEU A 191 -4.79 2.28 11.76
C LEU A 191 -4.97 1.82 13.21
N PRO A 192 -5.34 0.55 13.46
CA PRO A 192 -5.66 0.09 14.81
C PRO A 192 -4.46 0.03 15.76
N ASN A 193 -3.24 0.19 15.25
CA ASN A 193 -1.99 0.05 15.99
C ASN A 193 -1.16 1.34 16.07
N ASN A 194 -1.61 2.45 15.48
CA ASN A 194 -0.82 3.68 15.42
C ASN A 194 -1.69 4.93 15.67
N TYR A 195 -1.16 5.86 16.46
CA TYR A 195 -1.57 7.26 16.45
C TYR A 195 -1.07 7.98 15.18
N VAL A 196 -1.50 9.25 15.01
CA VAL A 196 -1.05 10.16 13.95
C VAL A 196 0.48 10.15 13.81
N GLY A 197 0.96 10.05 12.57
CA GLY A 197 2.39 10.02 12.25
C GLY A 197 3.06 8.67 12.46
N PHE A 198 2.30 7.58 12.35
CA PHE A 198 2.78 6.20 12.54
C PHE A 198 3.41 5.93 13.91
N GLN A 199 2.88 6.54 14.96
CA GLN A 199 3.39 6.34 16.31
C GLN A 199 2.66 5.20 17.00
N SER A 200 3.38 4.16 17.42
CA SER A 200 2.78 2.95 17.98
C SER A 200 1.90 3.25 19.20
N VAL A 201 0.69 2.65 19.25
CA VAL A 201 -0.22 2.79 20.40
C VAL A 201 0.31 2.10 21.66
N VAL A 202 1.26 1.16 21.51
CA VAL A 202 1.88 0.43 22.63
C VAL A 202 3.21 1.05 23.10
N ASP A 203 3.65 2.16 22.49
CA ASP A 203 4.84 2.89 22.94
C ASP A 203 4.48 3.84 24.10
N PRO A 204 5.07 3.69 25.30
CA PRO A 204 4.76 4.54 26.45
C PRO A 204 4.99 6.03 26.22
N ALA A 205 6.01 6.40 25.42
CA ALA A 205 6.28 7.80 25.13
C ALA A 205 5.18 8.42 24.25
N SER A 206 4.72 7.66 23.25
CA SER A 206 3.58 8.04 22.40
C SER A 206 2.29 8.16 23.20
N GLN A 207 1.98 7.18 24.07
CA GLN A 207 0.81 7.20 24.95
C GLN A 207 0.78 8.47 25.81
N ALA A 208 1.85 8.73 26.58
CA ALA A 208 1.93 9.91 27.45
C ALA A 208 1.77 11.23 26.68
N LYS A 209 2.29 11.30 25.45
CA LYS A 209 2.13 12.46 24.59
C LYS A 209 0.68 12.71 24.19
N PHE A 210 -0.02 11.67 23.73
CA PHE A 210 -1.40 11.80 23.24
C PHE A 210 -2.41 11.91 24.38
N GLU A 211 -2.22 11.24 25.52
CA GLU A 211 -3.05 11.44 26.72
C GLU A 211 -2.99 12.89 27.20
N LYS A 212 -1.78 13.48 27.25
CA LYS A 212 -1.60 14.88 27.58
C LYS A 212 -2.31 15.80 26.56
N ALA A 213 -2.20 15.49 25.27
CA ALA A 213 -2.80 16.31 24.22
C ALA A 213 -4.33 16.24 24.23
N TYR A 214 -4.91 15.08 24.52
CA TYR A 214 -6.36 14.85 24.52
C TYR A 214 -7.00 15.05 25.89
N GLY A 215 -6.22 15.23 26.96
CA GLY A 215 -6.71 15.47 28.31
C GLY A 215 -7.47 14.29 28.91
N ARG A 216 -7.23 13.07 28.42
CA ARG A 216 -7.93 11.85 28.85
C ARG A 216 -7.03 10.61 28.74
N PRO A 217 -7.28 9.56 29.53
CA PRO A 217 -6.60 8.28 29.34
C PRO A 217 -6.94 7.68 27.97
N LEU A 218 -6.00 6.94 27.40
CA LEU A 218 -6.18 6.25 26.12
C LEU A 218 -6.11 4.73 26.29
N ASP A 219 -6.67 4.00 25.32
CA ASP A 219 -6.49 2.56 25.25
C ASP A 219 -5.02 2.24 24.94
N LEU A 220 -4.47 1.28 25.67
CA LEU A 220 -3.07 0.87 25.57
C LEU A 220 -2.89 -0.31 24.62
N GLU A 221 -3.98 -0.88 24.12
CA GLU A 221 -3.97 -2.07 23.26
C GLU A 221 -4.15 -1.73 21.78
N LYS A 222 -3.76 -2.69 20.92
CA LYS A 222 -4.02 -2.60 19.48
C LYS A 222 -5.48 -2.96 19.21
N GLY A 223 -6.18 -2.11 18.48
CA GLY A 223 -7.53 -2.40 18.02
C GLY A 223 -7.60 -3.56 17.03
N PRO A 224 -8.81 -4.06 16.71
CA PRO A 224 -9.00 -5.06 15.66
C PRO A 224 -8.75 -4.45 14.28
N THR A 225 -8.22 -5.24 13.35
CA THR A 225 -8.27 -4.91 11.92
C THR A 225 -9.71 -5.06 11.40
N LYS A 226 -10.04 -4.41 10.28
CA LYS A 226 -11.39 -4.48 9.67
C LYS A 226 -11.91 -5.92 9.51
N VAL A 227 -11.10 -6.81 8.94
CA VAL A 227 -11.47 -8.22 8.75
C VAL A 227 -11.71 -8.92 10.09
N LYS A 228 -10.87 -8.65 11.11
CA LYS A 228 -11.09 -9.20 12.46
C LYS A 228 -12.38 -8.63 13.08
N ALA A 229 -12.66 -7.35 12.86
CA ALA A 229 -13.87 -6.71 13.36
C ALA A 229 -15.14 -7.32 12.76
N LEU A 230 -15.17 -7.56 11.44
CA LEU A 230 -16.30 -8.22 10.77
C LEU A 230 -16.58 -9.63 11.33
N ASN A 231 -15.54 -10.41 11.63
CA ASN A 231 -15.67 -11.74 12.23
C ASN A 231 -16.25 -11.73 13.66
N GLU A 232 -16.18 -10.58 14.33
CA GLU A 232 -16.61 -10.35 15.71
C GLU A 232 -17.95 -9.63 15.81
N CYS A 233 -18.56 -9.21 14.69
CA CYS A 233 -19.89 -8.62 14.66
C CYS A 233 -20.94 -9.58 15.24
N GLY A 234 -21.82 -9.06 16.10
CA GLY A 234 -22.83 -9.82 16.85
C GLY A 234 -22.27 -10.60 18.06
N LYS A 235 -20.95 -10.65 18.22
CA LYS A 235 -20.26 -11.25 19.37
C LYS A 235 -19.71 -10.13 20.26
N SER A 236 -18.41 -9.85 20.15
CA SER A 236 -17.73 -8.81 20.92
C SER A 236 -17.94 -7.42 20.31
N ILE A 237 -18.24 -7.32 19.02
CA ILE A 237 -18.58 -6.06 18.35
C ILE A 237 -20.09 -5.99 18.14
N ARG A 238 -20.73 -5.07 18.86
CA ARG A 238 -22.18 -4.87 18.86
C ARG A 238 -22.63 -3.67 18.03
N ALA A 239 -21.75 -2.71 17.78
CA ALA A 239 -22.03 -1.55 16.95
C ALA A 239 -20.85 -1.21 16.04
N MET A 240 -21.12 -0.59 14.90
CA MET A 240 -20.11 -0.13 13.97
C MET A 240 -20.51 1.21 13.35
N LEU A 241 -19.53 2.12 13.23
CA LEU A 241 -19.62 3.33 12.42
C LEU A 241 -18.68 3.14 11.23
N ILE A 242 -19.25 3.13 10.02
CA ILE A 242 -18.50 3.01 8.76
C ILE A 242 -18.53 4.37 8.08
N ASP A 243 -17.36 4.90 7.75
CA ASP A 243 -17.19 6.22 7.14
C ASP A 243 -16.53 6.09 5.76
N GLY A 244 -17.28 6.45 4.70
CA GLY A 244 -16.77 6.52 3.33
C GLY A 244 -16.36 5.17 2.72
N GLU A 245 -16.97 4.06 3.15
CA GLU A 245 -16.63 2.71 2.66
C GLU A 245 -17.86 1.84 2.35
N ASN A 246 -17.84 1.21 1.17
CA ASN A 246 -18.86 0.24 0.74
C ASN A 246 -18.38 -1.19 0.99
N THR A 247 -18.23 -1.54 2.27
CA THR A 247 -17.79 -2.86 2.77
C THR A 247 -18.42 -4.05 2.04
N LEU A 248 -19.72 -4.02 1.74
CA LEU A 248 -20.39 -5.15 1.06
C LEU A 248 -19.97 -5.40 -0.39
N VAL A 249 -19.37 -4.40 -1.04
CA VAL A 249 -18.95 -4.50 -2.44
C VAL A 249 -17.44 -4.65 -2.54
N SER A 250 -16.68 -3.94 -1.70
CA SER A 250 -15.22 -3.90 -1.81
C SER A 250 -14.49 -4.99 -1.03
N ASP A 251 -15.11 -5.61 -0.02
CA ASP A 251 -14.47 -6.67 0.77
C ASP A 251 -14.73 -8.07 0.22
N PRO A 252 -13.80 -9.03 0.47
CA PRO A 252 -13.99 -10.42 0.06
C PRO A 252 -15.14 -11.07 0.85
N ASP A 253 -15.73 -12.10 0.25
CA ASP A 253 -16.85 -12.86 0.83
C ASP A 253 -18.02 -11.95 1.27
N ARG A 254 -18.72 -11.43 0.26
CA ARG A 254 -19.91 -10.58 0.44
C ARG A 254 -20.95 -11.19 1.39
N ALA A 255 -21.16 -12.51 1.32
CA ALA A 255 -22.16 -13.17 2.14
C ALA A 255 -21.78 -13.12 3.63
N HIS A 256 -20.50 -13.35 3.94
CA HIS A 256 -19.97 -13.15 5.28
C HIS A 256 -20.11 -11.70 5.74
N GLY A 257 -19.72 -10.72 4.91
CA GLY A 257 -19.84 -9.29 5.23
C GLY A 257 -21.29 -8.87 5.51
N GLU A 258 -22.24 -9.31 4.67
CA GLU A 258 -23.67 -9.03 4.87
C GLU A 258 -24.21 -9.65 6.16
N HIS A 259 -23.84 -10.90 6.45
CA HIS A 259 -24.21 -11.55 7.70
C HIS A 259 -23.62 -10.83 8.92
N ALA A 260 -22.34 -10.45 8.87
CA ALA A 260 -21.66 -9.73 9.94
C ALA A 260 -22.36 -8.39 10.24
N LEU A 261 -22.59 -7.56 9.22
CA LEU A 261 -23.22 -6.25 9.40
C LEU A 261 -24.66 -6.36 9.93
N LYS A 262 -25.46 -7.34 9.46
CA LYS A 262 -26.82 -7.59 9.96
C LYS A 262 -26.87 -8.15 11.39
N SER A 263 -25.74 -8.64 11.91
CA SER A 263 -25.64 -9.18 13.27
C SER A 263 -25.31 -8.11 14.32
N LEU A 264 -25.02 -6.87 13.89
CA LEU A 264 -24.83 -5.74 14.79
C LEU A 264 -26.15 -5.33 15.44
N ASP A 265 -26.08 -4.85 16.68
CA ASP A 265 -27.22 -4.18 17.34
C ASP A 265 -27.43 -2.77 16.79
N HIS A 266 -26.36 -2.14 16.26
CA HIS A 266 -26.44 -0.83 15.65
C HIS A 266 -25.38 -0.59 14.56
N LEU A 267 -25.81 -0.15 13.39
CA LEU A 267 -24.95 0.23 12.27
C LEU A 267 -25.22 1.69 11.85
N VAL A 268 -24.17 2.51 11.90
CA VAL A 268 -24.18 3.89 11.39
C VAL A 268 -23.26 3.95 10.18
N VAL A 269 -23.74 4.57 9.10
CA VAL A 269 -22.95 4.77 7.88
C VAL A 269 -22.91 6.26 7.53
N ILE A 270 -21.70 6.79 7.38
CA ILE A 270 -21.42 8.13 6.85
C ILE A 270 -21.01 7.93 5.39
N ASP A 271 -21.80 8.46 4.44
CA ASP A 271 -21.56 8.27 3.01
C ASP A 271 -22.15 9.42 2.19
N ILE A 272 -21.63 9.59 0.98
CA ILE A 272 -22.10 10.55 -0.02
C ILE A 272 -23.23 9.96 -0.90
N PHE A 273 -23.39 8.64 -0.90
CA PHE A 273 -24.46 7.93 -1.60
C PHE A 273 -25.10 6.86 -0.73
N LEU A 274 -26.32 6.45 -1.07
CA LEU A 274 -26.94 5.25 -0.49
C LEU A 274 -26.32 4.01 -1.13
N THR A 275 -25.15 3.60 -0.64
CA THR A 275 -24.43 2.40 -1.04
C THR A 275 -25.10 1.12 -0.53
N GLU A 276 -24.65 -0.05 -1.01
CA GLU A 276 -25.13 -1.35 -0.52
C GLU A 276 -24.90 -1.50 0.99
N THR A 277 -23.75 -1.05 1.50
CA THR A 277 -23.51 -0.99 2.95
C THR A 277 -24.44 -0.01 3.65
N ALA A 278 -24.62 1.22 3.13
CA ALA A 278 -25.53 2.21 3.72
C ALA A 278 -26.99 1.74 3.75
N ALA A 279 -27.43 0.95 2.77
CA ALA A 279 -28.77 0.38 2.72
C ALA A 279 -29.04 -0.66 3.83
N LEU A 280 -28.00 -1.18 4.49
CA LEU A 280 -28.13 -2.03 5.68
C LEU A 280 -28.10 -1.25 6.99
N ALA A 281 -27.75 0.03 6.98
CA ALA A 281 -27.55 0.82 8.19
C ALA A 281 -28.87 1.17 8.88
N ASP A 282 -28.85 1.26 10.21
CA ASP A 282 -29.97 1.82 10.96
C ASP A 282 -30.04 3.34 10.78
N VAL A 283 -28.87 3.97 10.64
CA VAL A 283 -28.72 5.42 10.45
C VAL A 283 -27.72 5.67 9.33
N VAL A 284 -28.14 6.50 8.36
CA VAL A 284 -27.27 7.04 7.32
C VAL A 284 -27.11 8.54 7.55
N LEU A 285 -25.86 9.00 7.62
CA LEU A 285 -25.51 10.41 7.80
C LEU A 285 -24.88 10.95 6.49
N PRO A 286 -25.49 11.95 5.83
CA PRO A 286 -25.00 12.42 4.54
C PRO A 286 -23.71 13.23 4.69
N ALA A 287 -22.64 12.75 4.05
CA ALA A 287 -21.35 13.42 4.00
C ALA A 287 -21.24 14.38 2.81
N THR A 288 -20.31 15.33 2.88
CA THR A 288 -19.94 16.17 1.71
C THR A 288 -19.00 15.44 0.78
N ALA A 289 -19.22 15.59 -0.53
CA ALA A 289 -18.29 15.13 -1.54
C ALA A 289 -17.01 15.99 -1.61
N TRP A 290 -16.01 15.50 -2.35
CA TRP A 290 -14.70 16.15 -2.51
C TRP A 290 -14.76 17.64 -2.92
N ALA A 291 -15.69 18.03 -3.80
CA ALA A 291 -15.81 19.41 -4.28
C ALA A 291 -16.60 20.32 -3.32
N GLU A 292 -17.19 19.77 -2.27
CA GLU A 292 -18.11 20.44 -1.35
C GLU A 292 -17.46 20.79 -0.02
N THR A 293 -16.25 20.30 0.24
CA THR A 293 -15.50 20.54 1.48
C THR A 293 -14.08 21.01 1.23
N ASP A 294 -13.58 21.74 2.20
CA ASP A 294 -12.17 22.06 2.34
C ASP A 294 -11.42 20.91 3.04
N GLY A 295 -10.21 20.62 2.58
CA GLY A 295 -9.33 19.68 3.26
C GLY A 295 -7.97 19.55 2.57
N ASN A 296 -7.29 18.44 2.85
CA ASN A 296 -6.07 18.05 2.18
C ASN A 296 -6.09 16.55 1.87
N PHE A 297 -5.40 16.16 0.80
CA PHE A 297 -5.06 14.75 0.55
C PHE A 297 -3.55 14.57 0.56
N THR A 298 -3.09 13.44 1.08
CA THR A 298 -1.72 12.97 0.94
C THR A 298 -1.67 11.84 -0.08
N ASN A 299 -0.97 12.08 -1.19
CA ASN A 299 -0.93 11.15 -2.32
C ASN A 299 0.13 10.04 -2.16
N SER A 300 0.31 9.21 -3.20
CA SER A 300 1.28 8.10 -3.23
C SER A 300 2.72 8.50 -2.86
N GLU A 301 3.20 9.67 -3.30
CA GLU A 301 4.55 10.20 -2.99
C GLU A 301 4.65 10.93 -1.66
N ARG A 302 3.60 10.84 -0.83
CA ARG A 302 3.51 11.55 0.46
C ARG A 302 3.40 13.06 0.31
N ARG A 303 3.00 13.56 -0.87
CA ARG A 303 2.75 14.99 -1.06
C ARG A 303 1.37 15.35 -0.53
N ILE A 304 1.34 16.32 0.39
CA ILE A 304 0.11 16.95 0.88
C ILE A 304 -0.37 17.97 -0.17
N GLN A 305 -1.63 17.85 -0.56
CA GLN A 305 -2.26 18.72 -1.56
C GLN A 305 -3.57 19.28 -1.00
N ARG A 306 -3.74 20.60 -1.09
CA ARG A 306 -4.95 21.30 -0.63
C ARG A 306 -6.12 21.05 -1.60
N VAL A 307 -7.25 20.59 -1.05
CA VAL A 307 -8.55 20.49 -1.72
C VAL A 307 -9.39 21.68 -1.30
N ARG A 308 -9.94 22.47 -2.22
CA ARG A 308 -10.78 23.61 -1.87
C ARG A 308 -12.23 23.33 -2.22
N GLN A 309 -13.13 23.80 -1.36
CA GLN A 309 -14.55 23.82 -1.68
C GLN A 309 -14.77 24.62 -2.97
N ALA A 310 -15.45 24.00 -3.94
CA ALA A 310 -15.81 24.58 -5.22
C ALA A 310 -17.33 24.80 -5.35
N VAL A 311 -18.13 24.02 -4.64
CA VAL A 311 -19.59 24.10 -4.64
C VAL A 311 -20.15 23.98 -3.22
N THR A 312 -21.37 24.45 -3.00
CA THR A 312 -22.06 24.30 -1.72
C THR A 312 -22.55 22.85 -1.54
N PRO A 313 -22.37 22.22 -0.35
CA PRO A 313 -22.96 20.93 -0.02
C PRO A 313 -24.45 20.84 -0.34
N PRO A 314 -24.94 19.72 -0.89
CA PRO A 314 -26.35 19.50 -1.14
C PRO A 314 -27.11 19.21 0.17
N GLY A 315 -28.32 19.76 0.28
CA GLY A 315 -29.24 19.46 1.39
C GLY A 315 -28.61 19.72 2.76
N GLU A 316 -28.62 18.68 3.61
CA GLU A 316 -28.09 18.72 4.97
C GLU A 316 -26.68 18.11 5.09
N ALA A 317 -26.02 17.81 3.97
CA ALA A 317 -24.70 17.19 3.98
C ALA A 317 -23.68 18.03 4.77
N LYS A 318 -22.86 17.35 5.56
CA LYS A 318 -21.80 17.95 6.37
C LYS A 318 -20.47 17.23 6.13
N PRO A 319 -19.33 17.91 6.29
CA PRO A 319 -18.03 17.24 6.26
C PRO A 319 -17.95 16.14 7.31
N ASP A 320 -17.25 15.05 6.98
CA ASP A 320 -17.13 13.85 7.82
C ASP A 320 -16.57 14.21 9.20
N TRP A 321 -15.55 15.08 9.25
CA TRP A 321 -14.98 15.60 10.49
C TRP A 321 -16.01 16.33 11.35
N TRP A 322 -16.95 17.05 10.74
CA TRP A 322 -17.99 17.77 11.47
C TRP A 322 -19.00 16.79 12.05
N ILE A 323 -19.38 15.76 11.28
CA ILE A 323 -20.31 14.71 11.72
C ILE A 323 -19.71 13.98 12.93
N ILE A 324 -18.45 13.57 12.83
CA ILE A 324 -17.73 12.88 13.93
C ILE A 324 -17.64 13.78 15.16
N SER A 325 -17.28 15.06 15.02
CA SER A 325 -17.26 16.02 16.14
C SER A 325 -18.65 16.20 16.77
N ALA A 326 -19.69 16.30 15.96
CA ALA A 326 -21.06 16.49 16.44
C ALA A 326 -21.60 15.24 17.16
N ILE A 327 -21.15 14.04 16.79
CA ILE A 327 -21.43 12.80 17.54
C ILE A 327 -20.67 12.84 18.87
N ALA A 328 -19.37 13.14 18.87
CA ALA A 328 -18.54 13.21 20.07
C ALA A 328 -19.09 14.21 21.11
N ASN A 329 -19.50 15.40 20.67
CA ASN A 329 -20.15 16.40 21.53
C ASN A 329 -21.44 15.89 22.18
N ARG A 330 -22.29 15.20 21.41
CA ARG A 330 -23.54 14.62 21.94
C ARG A 330 -23.28 13.47 22.91
N MET A 331 -22.14 12.80 22.80
CA MET A 331 -21.67 11.79 23.77
C MET A 331 -21.02 12.42 25.01
N GLY A 332 -20.93 13.75 25.10
CA GLY A 332 -20.31 14.45 26.23
C GLY A 332 -18.78 14.39 26.23
N ILE A 333 -18.15 14.16 25.07
CA ILE A 333 -16.69 14.19 24.92
C ILE A 333 -16.27 15.65 24.71
N PRO A 334 -15.49 16.25 25.64
CA PRO A 334 -15.07 17.65 25.53
C PRO A 334 -14.04 17.85 24.41
N GLY A 335 -13.93 19.09 23.92
CA GLY A 335 -12.91 19.50 22.94
C GLY A 335 -13.29 19.27 21.48
N PHE A 336 -14.56 18.96 21.22
CA PHE A 336 -15.13 18.84 19.87
C PHE A 336 -16.18 19.93 19.59
N GLU A 337 -16.34 20.91 20.49
CA GLU A 337 -17.29 22.04 20.41
C GLU A 337 -17.17 22.85 19.10
#